data_AF-A0A533S6H6-F1
#
_entry.id   AF-A0A533S6H6-F1
#
_cell.length_a   1.000
_cell.length_b   1.000
_cell.length_c   1.000
_cell.angle_alpha   90.00
_cell.angle_beta   90.00
_cell.angle_gamma   90.00
#
_symmetry.space_group_name_H-M   'P 1'
#
loop_
_entity.id
_entity.type
_entity.pdbx_description
1 polymer ?
#
loop_
_entity_poly.entity_id
_entity_poly.type
_entity_poly.pdbx_seq_one_letter_code
_entity_poly.pdbx_strand_id
1 'polypeptide(L)'
;MGSDPEPIDYKGYMGVAAQCGILPANFWDMTPAELIIYAEATNEKEKDRFKQIITGAWLSAAYARAKKIPELNEVMRKLDRREMTDEELLEQIKALNAALGGEVIG
;
A
#
# COMPACT_ATOMS: atom_id res chain seq x y z
N MET A 1 28.67 -34.38 -21.10
CA MET A 1 27.29 -34.93 -21.16
C MET A 1 26.38 -33.74 -20.88
N GLY A 2 26.09 -32.95 -21.90
CA GLY A 2 25.20 -31.80 -21.75
C GLY A 2 23.80 -32.36 -21.49
N SER A 3 23.23 -32.05 -20.33
CA SER A 3 21.82 -32.32 -20.08
C SER A 3 21.04 -31.51 -21.13
N ASP A 4 20.27 -32.20 -21.96
CA ASP A 4 19.26 -31.51 -22.77
C ASP A 4 18.41 -30.64 -21.84
N PRO A 5 18.18 -29.35 -22.16
CA PRO A 5 17.38 -28.49 -21.32
C PRO A 5 15.99 -29.11 -21.13
N GLU A 6 15.51 -29.12 -19.89
CA GLU A 6 14.19 -29.66 -19.59
C GLU A 6 13.11 -28.95 -20.44
N PRO A 7 12.10 -29.69 -20.93
CA PRO A 7 11.04 -29.09 -21.72
C PRO A 7 10.27 -28.05 -20.90
N ILE A 8 10.07 -26.87 -21.49
CA ILE A 8 9.34 -25.76 -20.88
C ILE A 8 7.88 -26.18 -20.63
N ASP A 9 7.42 -26.12 -19.38
CA ASP A 9 6.03 -26.37 -19.00
C ASP A 9 5.13 -25.16 -19.28
N TYR A 10 4.74 -24.99 -20.53
CA TYR A 10 3.86 -23.90 -20.97
C TYR A 10 2.51 -23.87 -20.24
N LYS A 11 1.99 -25.03 -19.81
CA LYS A 11 0.71 -25.10 -19.11
C LYS A 11 0.84 -24.52 -17.70
N GLY A 12 1.92 -24.86 -16.99
CA GLY A 12 2.26 -24.27 -15.71
C GLY A 12 2.41 -22.75 -15.81
N TYR A 13 3.17 -22.27 -16.79
CA TYR A 13 3.40 -20.84 -16.99
C TYR A 13 2.12 -20.06 -17.35
N MET A 14 1.24 -20.60 -18.20
CA MET A 14 -0.07 -19.98 -18.45
C MET A 14 -0.94 -19.91 -17.20
N GLY A 15 -0.86 -20.92 -16.32
CA GLY A 15 -1.56 -20.90 -15.03
C GLY A 15 -1.10 -19.76 -14.13
N VAL A 16 0.23 -19.54 -14.04
CA VAL A 16 0.81 -18.41 -13.31
C VAL A 16 0.40 -17.08 -13.94
N ALA A 17 0.43 -16.98 -15.26
CA ALA A 17 0.03 -15.77 -15.98
C ALA A 17 -1.44 -15.40 -15.70
N ALA A 18 -2.34 -16.39 -15.68
CA ALA A 18 -3.74 -16.19 -15.34
C ALA A 18 -3.93 -15.67 -13.90
N GLN A 19 -3.16 -16.19 -12.94
CA GLN A 19 -3.17 -15.69 -11.55
C GLN A 19 -2.68 -14.24 -11.44
N CYS A 20 -1.73 -13.85 -12.30
CA CYS A 20 -1.24 -12.48 -12.39
C CYS A 20 -2.22 -11.54 -13.13
N GLY A 21 -3.34 -12.06 -13.65
CA GLY A 21 -4.29 -11.29 -14.45
C GLY A 21 -3.79 -10.96 -15.86
N ILE A 22 -2.78 -11.67 -16.35
CA ILE A 22 -2.23 -11.50 -17.69
C ILE A 22 -3.17 -12.16 -18.70
N LEU A 23 -3.56 -11.42 -19.73
CA LEU A 23 -4.39 -11.95 -20.80
C LEU A 23 -3.62 -13.01 -21.62
N PRO A 24 -4.28 -14.08 -22.10
CA PRO A 24 -3.62 -15.11 -22.90
C PRO A 24 -2.90 -14.57 -24.15
N ALA A 25 -3.43 -13.50 -24.76
CA ALA A 25 -2.77 -12.84 -25.89
C ALA A 25 -1.40 -12.27 -25.50
N ASN A 26 -1.31 -11.59 -24.34
CA ASN A 26 -0.08 -10.96 -23.85
C ASN A 26 0.94 -12.01 -23.38
N PHE A 27 0.48 -13.16 -22.89
CA PHE A 27 1.36 -14.24 -22.45
C PHE A 27 2.33 -14.71 -23.55
N TRP A 28 1.85 -14.80 -24.80
CA TRP A 28 2.68 -15.26 -25.92
C TRP A 28 3.75 -14.26 -26.33
N ASP A 29 3.55 -12.98 -26.01
CA ASP A 29 4.51 -11.91 -26.28
C ASP A 29 5.52 -11.71 -25.13
N MET A 30 5.32 -12.41 -24.01
CA MET A 30 6.18 -12.31 -22.83
C MET A 30 7.26 -13.40 -22.83
N THR A 31 8.43 -13.04 -22.35
CA THR A 31 9.48 -13.98 -22.01
C THR A 31 9.18 -14.66 -20.67
N PRO A 32 9.68 -15.90 -20.45
CA PRO A 32 9.54 -16.57 -19.15
C PRO A 32 10.12 -15.74 -17.98
N ALA A 33 11.19 -14.98 -18.22
CA ALA A 33 11.79 -14.11 -17.20
C ALA A 33 10.85 -12.97 -16.78
N GLU A 34 10.16 -12.34 -17.73
CA GLU A 34 9.16 -11.31 -17.43
C GLU A 34 7.98 -11.88 -16.64
N LEU A 35 7.51 -13.07 -17.00
CA LEU A 35 6.45 -13.74 -16.25
C LEU A 35 6.84 -14.00 -14.79
N ILE A 36 8.09 -14.39 -14.52
CA ILE A 36 8.59 -14.60 -13.16
C ILE A 36 8.55 -13.28 -12.37
N ILE A 37 9.00 -12.17 -12.96
CA ILE A 37 8.96 -10.84 -12.32
C ILE A 37 7.52 -10.45 -11.97
N TYR A 38 6.58 -10.67 -12.89
CA TYR A 38 5.15 -10.39 -12.64
C TYR A 38 4.56 -11.29 -11.55
N ALA A 39 4.96 -12.56 -11.51
CA ALA A 39 4.53 -13.50 -10.47
C ALA A 39 5.03 -13.06 -9.09
N GLU A 40 6.29 -12.65 -8.97
CA GLU A 40 6.87 -12.14 -7.73
C GLU A 40 6.15 -10.87 -7.25
N ALA A 41 5.95 -9.90 -8.16
CA ALA A 41 5.25 -8.67 -7.85
C ALA A 41 3.79 -8.92 -7.42
N THR A 42 3.10 -9.84 -8.10
CA THR A 42 1.72 -10.23 -7.74
C THR A 42 1.68 -10.89 -6.37
N ASN A 43 2.62 -11.78 -6.06
CA ASN A 43 2.70 -12.43 -4.76
C ASN A 43 2.91 -11.41 -3.62
N GLU A 44 3.80 -10.44 -3.81
CA GLU A 44 4.02 -9.40 -2.78
C GLU A 44 2.78 -8.53 -2.59
N LYS A 45 2.12 -8.14 -3.69
CA LYS A 45 0.84 -7.42 -3.64
C LYS A 45 -0.24 -8.20 -2.88
N GLU A 46 -0.35 -9.51 -3.11
CA GLU A 46 -1.34 -10.34 -2.40
C GLU A 46 -0.99 -10.51 -0.91
N LYS A 47 0.29 -10.58 -0.53
CA LYS A 47 0.69 -10.55 0.88
C LYS A 47 0.29 -9.23 1.55
N ASP A 48 0.53 -8.10 0.90
CA ASP A 48 0.17 -6.79 1.45
C ASP A 48 -1.34 -6.62 1.54
N ARG A 49 -2.09 -7.08 0.53
CA ARG A 49 -3.55 -7.15 0.58
C ARG A 49 -4.03 -8.00 1.74
N PHE A 50 -3.42 -9.16 1.97
CA PHE A 50 -3.77 -10.04 3.09
C PHE A 50 -3.50 -9.38 4.44
N LYS A 51 -2.34 -8.71 4.61
CA LYS A 51 -2.04 -7.90 5.80
C LYS A 51 -3.11 -6.84 6.02
N GLN A 52 -3.48 -6.08 4.98
CA GLN A 52 -4.52 -5.06 5.05
C GLN A 52 -5.89 -5.63 5.48
N ILE A 53 -6.28 -6.80 4.94
CA ILE A 53 -7.53 -7.47 5.32
C ILE A 53 -7.51 -7.88 6.80
N ILE A 54 -6.42 -8.50 7.27
CA ILE A 54 -6.28 -8.89 8.69
C ILE A 54 -6.32 -7.67 9.59
N THR A 55 -5.56 -6.62 9.25
CA THR A 55 -5.53 -5.37 10.01
C THR A 55 -6.93 -4.74 10.06
N GLY A 56 -7.64 -4.69 8.93
CA GLY A 56 -9.00 -4.20 8.85
C GLY A 56 -9.95 -4.99 9.76
N ALA A 57 -9.94 -6.33 9.66
CA ALA A 57 -10.78 -7.19 10.49
C ALA A 57 -10.47 -7.03 11.99
N TRP A 58 -9.19 -6.93 12.35
CA TRP A 58 -8.76 -6.69 13.72
C TRP A 58 -9.25 -5.33 14.24
N LEU A 59 -9.07 -4.27 13.47
CA LEU A 59 -9.54 -2.92 13.81
C LEU A 59 -11.07 -2.90 13.95
N SER A 60 -11.81 -3.50 13.02
CA SER A 60 -13.26 -3.60 13.11
C SER A 60 -13.71 -4.29 14.40
N ALA A 61 -13.07 -5.41 14.77
CA ALA A 61 -13.37 -6.11 16.01
C ALA A 61 -13.00 -5.27 17.25
N ALA A 62 -11.92 -4.49 17.20
CA ALA A 62 -11.51 -3.59 18.26
C ALA A 62 -12.52 -2.43 18.44
N TYR A 63 -12.94 -1.79 17.34
CA TYR A 63 -13.95 -0.73 17.36
C TYR A 63 -15.31 -1.23 17.85
N ALA A 64 -15.72 -2.45 17.48
CA ALA A 64 -16.96 -3.05 17.96
C ALA A 64 -16.99 -3.24 19.50
N ARG A 65 -15.82 -3.41 20.13
CA ARG A 65 -15.69 -3.52 21.59
C ARG A 65 -15.39 -2.19 22.28
N ALA A 66 -15.16 -1.12 21.53
CA ALA A 66 -14.85 0.17 22.10
C ALA A 66 -16.10 0.75 22.78
N LYS A 67 -15.95 1.17 24.04
CA LYS A 67 -17.04 1.83 24.80
C LYS A 67 -17.54 3.12 24.13
N LYS A 68 -16.67 3.78 23.38
CA LYS A 68 -16.98 4.97 22.58
C LYS A 68 -16.32 4.82 21.21
N ILE A 69 -17.14 4.78 20.18
CA ILE A 69 -16.68 4.80 18.79
C ILE A 69 -16.51 6.28 18.39
N PRO A 70 -15.34 6.69 17.87
CA PRO A 70 -15.15 8.06 17.38
C PRO A 70 -16.03 8.32 16.16
N GLU A 71 -16.45 9.57 15.98
CA GLU A 71 -17.21 9.99 14.80
C GLU A 71 -16.36 9.78 13.53
N LEU A 72 -16.99 9.28 12.46
CA LEU A 72 -16.29 8.95 11.22
C LEU A 72 -15.49 10.15 10.68
N ASN A 73 -16.09 11.34 10.70
CA ASN A 73 -15.44 12.57 10.23
C ASN A 73 -14.16 12.92 11.02
N GLU A 74 -14.09 12.61 12.31
CA GLU A 74 -12.87 12.84 13.09
C GLU A 74 -11.74 11.89 12.70
N VAL A 75 -12.09 10.63 12.38
CA VAL A 75 -11.13 9.63 11.90
C VAL A 75 -10.63 10.00 10.50
N MET A 76 -11.54 10.38 9.60
CA MET A 76 -11.20 10.81 8.23
C MET A 76 -10.28 12.04 8.25
N ARG A 77 -10.56 13.04 9.07
CA ARG A 77 -9.70 14.24 9.20
C ARG A 77 -8.27 13.92 9.67
N LYS A 78 -8.07 12.84 10.43
CA LYS A 78 -6.72 12.42 10.85
C LYS A 78 -5.93 11.78 9.71
N LEU A 79 -6.61 11.10 8.78
CA LEU A 79 -6.01 10.55 7.56
C LEU A 79 -5.66 11.64 6.56
N ASP A 80 -6.50 12.67 6.46
CA ASP A 80 -6.31 13.82 5.58
C ASP A 80 -5.31 14.86 6.13
N ARG A 81 -4.54 14.52 7.17
CA ARG A 81 -3.52 15.43 7.70
C ARG A 81 -2.42 15.61 6.65
N ARG A 82 -2.47 16.76 5.95
CA ARG A 82 -1.39 17.23 5.08
C ARG A 82 -0.12 17.48 5.91
N GLU A 83 1.03 17.07 5.39
CA GLU A 83 2.32 17.54 5.88
C GLU A 83 2.43 19.04 5.61
N MET A 84 2.61 19.81 6.68
CA MET A 84 2.71 21.26 6.62
C MET A 84 4.11 21.65 6.13
N THR A 85 4.22 22.67 5.27
CA THR A 85 5.53 23.15 4.80
C THR A 85 6.27 23.89 5.91
N ASP A 86 7.59 24.06 5.79
CA ASP A 86 8.39 24.79 6.78
C ASP A 86 7.90 26.24 6.99
N GLU A 87 7.42 26.88 5.92
CA GLU A 87 6.84 28.22 5.96
C GLU A 87 5.52 28.25 6.74
N GLU A 88 4.63 27.30 6.46
CA GLU A 88 3.35 27.17 7.16
C GLU A 88 3.54 26.78 8.64
N LEU A 89 4.55 25.97 8.94
CA LEU A 89 4.94 25.62 10.30
C LEU A 89 5.46 26.86 11.05
N LEU A 90 6.31 27.67 10.40
CA LEU A 90 6.83 28.91 10.96
C LEU A 90 5.70 29.91 11.25
N GLU A 91 4.73 30.04 10.34
CA GLU A 91 3.54 30.88 10.56
C GLU A 91 2.70 30.39 11.74
N GLN A 92 2.46 29.08 11.85
CA GLN A 92 1.76 28.52 13.01
C GLN A 92 2.51 28.76 14.32
N ILE A 93 3.83 28.62 14.35
CA ILE A 93 4.65 28.87 15.54
C ILE A 93 4.58 30.35 15.94
N LYS A 94 4.63 31.28 14.97
CA LYS A 94 4.47 32.72 15.23
C LYS A 94 3.08 33.04 15.80
N ALA A 95 2.03 32.47 15.22
CA ALA A 95 0.66 32.65 15.71
C ALA A 95 0.49 32.10 17.13
N LEU A 96 1.07 30.93 17.42
CA LEU A 96 1.03 30.32 18.75
C LEU A 96 1.84 31.13 19.77
N ASN A 97 3.03 31.62 19.38
CA ASN A 97 3.88 32.46 20.23
C ASN A 97 3.14 33.75 20.62
N ALA A 98 2.50 34.42 19.66
CA ALA A 98 1.71 35.62 19.91
C ALA A 98 0.50 35.33 20.83
N ALA A 99 -0.22 34.22 20.61
CA ALA A 99 -1.36 33.83 21.45
C ALA A 99 -0.96 33.52 22.91
N LEU A 100 0.28 33.07 23.11
CA LEU A 100 0.86 32.79 24.44
C LEU A 100 1.60 34.01 25.04
N GLY A 101 1.57 35.17 24.37
CA GLY A 101 2.14 36.42 24.86
C GLY A 101 3.64 36.59 24.65
N GLY A 102 4.25 35.78 23.77
CA GLY A 102 5.65 35.93 23.37
C GLY A 102 5.82 36.97 22.27
N GLU A 103 6.96 37.68 22.28
CA GLU A 103 7.33 38.64 21.24
C GLU A 103 8.00 37.93 20.07
N VAL A 104 7.62 38.32 18.84
CA VAL A 104 8.26 37.84 17.61
C VAL A 104 9.35 38.84 17.23
N ILE A 105 10.61 38.45 17.40
CA ILE A 105 11.76 39.25 16.97
C ILE A 105 12.14 38.80 15.55
N GLY A 106 12.20 39.77 14.63
CA GLY A 106 12.51 39.56 13.21
C GLY A 106 13.97 39.25 12.95
#